data_AF-A0A4Y9J898-F1
#
_entry.id   AF-A0A4Y9J898-F1
#
_cell.length_a   1.000
_cell.length_b   1.000
_cell.length_c   1.000
_cell.angle_alpha   90.00
_cell.angle_beta   90.00
_cell.angle_gamma   90.00
#
_symmetry.space_group_name_H-M   'P 1'
#
loop_
_entity.id
_entity.type
_entity.pdbx_description
1 polymer ?
#
loop_
_entity_poly.entity_id
_entity_poly.type
_entity_poly.pdbx_seq_one_letter_code
_entity_poly.pdbx_strand_id
1 'polypeptide(L)'
;GTVSSALMEATELVLVLLGAFLGNVRAAVAVAVVLPLSALATFLLMRAAGMSANLMSLGGLAIALGMLVDAAVVVVENIVQHQAEDESKGKLPRLHIVFRAVREVAAPVAAGILIIVLVFLPLLTLQGLEGKFFVPVAMTI
;
A
#
# COMPACT_ATOMS: atom_id res chain seq x y z
N GLY A 1 25.68 -10.63 3.16
CA GLY A 1 24.49 -10.16 3.89
C GLY A 1 24.10 -8.76 3.48
N THR A 2 23.81 -8.51 2.20
CA THR A 2 23.47 -7.17 1.67
C THR A 2 21.97 -6.93 1.61
N VAL A 3 21.17 -7.97 1.34
CA VAL A 3 19.71 -7.88 1.23
C VAL A 3 19.04 -7.66 2.59
N SER A 4 19.54 -8.32 3.66
CA SER A 4 18.99 -8.14 5.01
C SER A 4 19.23 -6.73 5.55
N SER A 5 20.39 -6.13 5.26
CA SER A 5 20.66 -4.74 5.63
C SER A 5 19.81 -3.76 4.83
N ALA A 6 19.65 -3.97 3.52
CA ALA A 6 18.79 -3.11 2.69
C ALA A 6 17.31 -3.15 3.12
N LEU A 7 16.78 -4.33 3.48
CA LEU A 7 15.42 -4.45 4.01
C LEU A 7 15.29 -3.79 5.39
N MET A 8 16.30 -3.91 6.25
CA MET A 8 16.31 -3.29 7.56
C MET A 8 16.35 -1.76 7.45
N GLU A 9 17.23 -1.25 6.60
CA GLU A 9 17.40 0.20 6.35
C GLU A 9 16.15 0.79 5.69
N ALA A 10 15.51 0.07 4.75
CA ALA A 10 14.23 0.49 4.18
C ALA A 10 13.11 0.53 5.23
N THR A 11 13.04 -0.48 6.11
CA THR A 11 12.04 -0.54 7.20
C THR A 11 12.25 0.58 8.20
N GLU A 12 13.50 0.84 8.58
CA GLU A 12 13.88 1.91 9.51
C GLU A 12 13.58 3.29 8.92
N LEU A 13 13.93 3.51 7.65
CA LEU A 13 13.63 4.76 6.95
C LEU A 13 12.11 5.00 6.85
N VAL A 14 11.33 3.96 6.54
CA VAL A 14 9.86 4.04 6.53
C VAL A 14 9.30 4.34 7.93
N LEU A 15 9.82 3.72 8.98
CA LEU A 15 9.41 4.00 10.36
C LEU A 15 9.72 5.43 10.79
N VAL A 16 10.90 5.95 10.44
CA VAL A 16 11.29 7.34 10.71
C VAL A 16 10.42 8.31 9.92
N LEU A 17 10.19 8.05 8.64
CA LEU A 17 9.34 8.90 7.79
C LEU A 17 7.89 8.91 8.32
N LEU A 18 7.34 7.75 8.66
CA LEU A 18 6.01 7.63 9.26
C LEU A 18 5.94 8.32 10.63
N GLY A 19 6.97 8.18 11.47
CA GLY A 19 7.06 8.85 12.76
C GLY A 19 7.12 10.39 12.63
N ALA A 20 7.86 10.88 11.65
CA ALA A 20 8.01 12.30 11.35
C ALA A 20 6.75 12.91 10.74
N PHE A 21 6.07 12.21 9.82
CA PHE A 21 4.86 12.71 9.16
C PHE A 21 3.60 12.55 10.02
N LEU A 22 3.43 11.44 10.75
CA LEU A 22 2.18 11.19 11.49
C LEU A 22 2.26 11.59 12.97
N GLY A 23 3.45 11.71 13.57
CA GLY A 23 3.61 11.98 15.01
C GLY A 23 2.99 10.92 15.94
N ASN A 24 2.46 9.81 15.39
CA ASN A 24 1.68 8.81 16.11
C ASN A 24 2.17 7.39 15.80
N VAL A 25 2.82 6.77 16.78
CA VAL A 25 3.40 5.42 16.65
C VAL A 25 2.36 4.36 16.31
N ARG A 26 1.11 4.50 16.77
CA ARG A 26 0.04 3.51 16.47
C ARG A 26 -0.32 3.50 14.99
N ALA A 27 -0.30 4.68 14.37
CA ALA A 27 -0.57 4.87 12.96
C ALA A 27 0.55 4.26 12.11
N ALA A 28 1.81 4.49 12.50
CA ALA A 28 2.97 3.88 11.85
C ALA A 28 2.93 2.35 11.92
N VAL A 29 2.58 1.77 13.08
CA VAL A 29 2.43 0.31 13.23
C VAL A 29 1.29 -0.23 12.35
N ALA A 30 0.18 0.50 12.21
CA ALA A 30 -0.92 0.08 11.35
C ALA A 30 -0.46 -0.06 9.89
N VAL A 31 0.23 0.96 9.35
CA VAL A 31 0.78 0.93 7.98
C VAL A 31 1.84 -0.16 7.84
N ALA A 32 2.71 -0.34 8.85
CA ALA A 32 3.75 -1.36 8.84
C ALA A 32 3.20 -2.79 8.79
N VAL A 33 2.01 -3.06 9.34
CA VAL A 33 1.34 -4.37 9.26
C VAL A 33 0.65 -4.59 7.92
N VAL A 34 0.19 -3.53 7.25
CA VAL A 34 -0.43 -3.61 5.91
C VAL A 34 0.57 -4.12 4.88
N LEU A 35 1.81 -3.63 4.91
CA LEU A 35 2.89 -4.04 3.99
C LEU A 35 3.10 -5.56 3.87
N PRO A 36 3.41 -6.31 4.96
CA PRO A 36 3.61 -7.75 4.91
C PRO A 36 2.33 -8.51 4.57
N LEU A 37 1.15 -8.03 4.99
CA LEU A 37 -0.13 -8.65 4.64
C LEU A 37 -0.41 -8.53 3.14
N SER A 38 -0.16 -7.36 2.54
CA SER A 38 -0.30 -7.15 1.10
C SER A 38 0.68 -8.01 0.32
N ALA A 39 1.95 -8.07 0.73
CA ALA A 39 2.93 -8.94 0.09
C ALA A 39 2.51 -10.41 0.15
N LEU A 40 2.03 -10.88 1.31
CA LEU A 40 1.51 -12.24 1.47
C LEU A 40 0.31 -12.49 0.55
N ALA A 41 -0.64 -11.56 0.47
CA ALA A 41 -1.79 -11.65 -0.43
C ALA A 41 -1.35 -11.73 -1.89
N THR A 42 -0.38 -10.92 -2.33
CA THR A 42 0.17 -10.97 -3.68
C THR A 42 0.84 -12.32 -3.95
N PHE A 43 1.64 -12.86 -3.03
CA PHE A 43 2.24 -14.19 -3.19
C PHE A 43 1.20 -15.30 -3.32
N LEU A 44 0.10 -15.23 -2.56
CA LEU A 44 -1.02 -16.17 -2.67
C LEU A 44 -1.69 -16.07 -4.04
N LEU A 45 -1.94 -14.85 -4.54
CA LEU A 45 -2.53 -14.62 -5.87
C LEU A 45 -1.59 -15.07 -6.99
N MET A 46 -0.29 -14.82 -6.88
CA MET A 46 0.71 -15.30 -7.83
C MET A 46 0.72 -16.83 -7.91
N ARG A 47 0.63 -17.51 -6.76
CA ARG A 47 0.52 -18.97 -6.71
C ARG A 47 -0.78 -19.46 -7.38
N ALA A 48 -1.90 -18.78 -7.17
CA ALA A 48 -3.17 -19.11 -7.80
C ALA A 48 -3.14 -18.87 -9.33
N ALA A 49 -2.43 -17.82 -9.78
CA ALA A 49 -2.23 -17.49 -11.18
C ALA A 49 -1.12 -18.32 -11.87
N GLY A 50 -0.45 -19.23 -11.14
CA GLY A 50 0.65 -20.03 -11.67
C GLY A 50 1.92 -19.24 -12.01
N MET A 51 2.06 -18.02 -11.49
CA MET A 51 3.23 -17.16 -11.70
C MET A 51 4.34 -17.48 -10.70
N SER A 52 5.57 -17.61 -11.20
CA SER A 52 6.77 -17.73 -10.36
C SER A 52 7.16 -16.38 -9.74
N ALA A 53 7.64 -16.38 -8.50
CA ALA A 53 8.30 -15.23 -7.89
C ALA A 53 9.70 -15.01 -8.51
N ASN A 54 9.73 -14.40 -9.70
CA ASN A 54 10.95 -14.02 -10.41
C ASN A 54 11.25 -12.52 -10.20
N LEU A 55 12.44 -12.09 -10.62
CA LEU A 55 12.90 -10.71 -10.45
C LEU A 55 11.96 -9.66 -11.03
N MET A 56 11.23 -9.97 -12.11
CA MET A 56 10.27 -9.05 -12.72
C MET A 56 9.02 -8.91 -11.86
N SER A 57 8.43 -10.03 -11.43
CA SER A 57 7.28 -10.02 -10.50
C SER A 57 7.60 -9.42 -9.12
N LEU A 58 8.82 -9.64 -8.61
CA LEU A 58 9.28 -9.00 -7.37
C LEU A 58 9.50 -7.50 -7.56
N GLY A 59 9.95 -7.07 -8.74
CA GLY A 59 10.03 -5.65 -9.10
C GLY A 59 8.65 -4.99 -9.13
N GLY A 60 7.65 -5.66 -9.72
CA GLY A 60 6.27 -5.18 -9.70
C GLY A 60 5.67 -5.13 -8.29
N LEU A 61 5.91 -6.16 -7.47
CA LEU A 61 5.54 -6.15 -6.05
C LEU A 61 6.17 -4.98 -5.29
N ALA A 62 7.45 -4.67 -5.52
CA ALA A 62 8.12 -3.55 -4.86
C ALA A 62 7.46 -2.19 -5.20
N ILE A 63 7.09 -1.99 -6.46
CA ILE A 63 6.36 -0.79 -6.90
C ILE A 63 4.95 -0.75 -6.28
N ALA A 64 4.24 -1.89 -6.30
CA ALA A 64 2.90 -2.03 -5.72
C ALA A 64 2.89 -1.71 -4.22
N LEU A 65 3.90 -2.17 -3.47
CA LEU A 65 4.03 -1.86 -2.05
C LEU A 65 4.24 -0.36 -1.80
N GLY A 66 5.02 0.34 -2.64
CA GLY A 66 5.17 1.79 -2.55
C GLY A 66 3.84 2.53 -2.73
N MET A 67 3.04 2.14 -3.73
CA MET A 67 1.72 2.72 -3.99
C MET A 67 0.71 2.38 -2.88
N LEU A 68 0.79 1.18 -2.31
CA LEU A 68 -0.04 0.77 -1.17
C LEU A 68 0.27 1.57 0.09
N VAL A 69 1.54 1.87 0.36
CA VAL A 69 1.94 2.69 1.50
C VAL A 69 1.36 4.09 1.38
N ASP A 70 1.43 4.70 0.20
CA ASP A 70 0.87 6.03 -0.05
C ASP A 70 -0.63 6.07 0.28
N ALA A 71 -1.41 5.15 -0.29
CA ALA A 71 -2.84 5.05 -0.01
C ALA A 71 -3.14 4.76 1.46
N ALA A 72 -2.37 3.88 2.11
CA ALA A 72 -2.55 3.54 3.51
C ALA A 72 -2.24 4.74 4.44
N VAL A 73 -1.20 5.50 4.14
CA VAL A 73 -0.82 6.70 4.91
C VAL A 73 -1.91 7.75 4.83
N VAL A 74 -2.42 8.06 3.63
CA VAL A 74 -3.52 9.03 3.44
C VAL A 74 -4.75 8.66 4.27
N VAL A 75 -5.13 7.37 4.28
CA VAL A 75 -6.29 6.91 5.06
C VAL A 75 -6.04 7.01 6.56
N VAL A 76 -4.86 6.58 7.01
CA VAL A 76 -4.52 6.58 8.44
C VAL A 76 -4.35 8.01 8.97
N GLU A 77 -3.74 8.91 8.21
CA GLU A 77 -3.60 10.32 8.55
C GLU A 77 -4.98 10.97 8.72
N ASN A 78 -5.90 10.75 7.78
CA ASN A 78 -7.26 11.30 7.90
C ASN A 78 -8.00 10.76 9.13
N ILE A 79 -7.83 9.48 9.46
CA ILE A 79 -8.39 8.87 10.68
C ILE A 79 -7.79 9.47 11.96
N VAL A 80 -6.49 9.76 11.97
CA VAL A 80 -5.80 10.35 13.12
C VAL A 80 -6.23 11.81 13.28
N GLN A 81 -6.31 12.57 12.19
CA GLN A 81 -6.78 13.95 12.19
C GLN A 81 -8.22 14.05 12.72
N HIS A 82 -9.14 13.22 12.19
CA HIS A 82 -10.53 13.18 12.66
C HIS A 82 -10.68 12.76 14.13
N GLN A 83 -9.77 11.94 14.66
CA GLN A 83 -9.75 11.61 16.09
C GLN A 83 -9.17 12.73 16.95
N ALA A 84 -8.24 13.52 16.43
CA ALA A 84 -7.65 14.67 17.13
C ALA A 84 -8.62 15.86 17.18
N GLU A 85 -9.40 16.06 16.13
CA GLU A 85 -10.43 17.11 16.00
C GLU A 85 -11.79 16.70 16.60
N ASP A 86 -11.89 15.51 17.21
CA ASP A 86 -13.15 15.02 17.77
C ASP A 86 -13.58 15.81 19.02
N GLU A 87 -14.41 16.84 18.80
CA GLU A 87 -15.03 17.62 19.87
C GLU A 87 -16.13 16.87 20.63
N SER A 88 -16.48 15.63 20.23
CA SER A 88 -17.62 14.91 20.80
C SER A 88 -17.44 14.49 22.28
N LYS A 89 -16.26 14.72 22.88
CA LYS A 89 -15.90 14.37 24.27
C LYS A 89 -16.26 12.92 24.64
N GLY A 90 -16.22 11.99 23.68
CA GLY A 90 -16.53 10.58 23.89
C GLY A 90 -18.01 10.20 23.80
N LYS A 91 -18.88 11.07 23.27
CA LYS A 91 -20.30 10.74 23.04
C LYS A 91 -20.55 9.83 21.83
N LEU A 92 -19.60 9.79 20.88
CA LEU A 92 -19.70 8.94 19.69
C LEU A 92 -18.79 7.70 19.81
N PRO A 93 -19.24 6.51 19.37
CA PRO A 93 -18.38 5.34 19.28
C PRO A 93 -17.21 5.61 18.34
N ARG A 94 -15.99 5.22 18.73
CA ARG A 94 -14.76 5.38 17.91
C ARG A 94 -14.90 4.84 16.48
N LEU A 95 -15.65 3.74 16.32
CA LEU A 95 -15.92 3.14 15.02
C LEU A 95 -16.64 4.10 14.05
N HIS A 96 -17.50 4.98 14.57
CA HIS A 96 -18.26 5.93 13.74
C HIS A 96 -17.37 7.05 13.21
N ILE A 97 -16.42 7.52 14.03
CA ILE A 97 -15.42 8.52 13.65
C ILE A 97 -14.50 7.94 12.58
N VAL A 98 -13.99 6.72 12.80
CA VAL A 98 -13.17 6.01 11.81
C VAL A 98 -13.91 5.81 10.50
N PHE A 99 -15.18 5.37 10.55
CA PHE A 99 -15.98 5.17 9.34
C PHE A 99 -16.17 6.47 8.55
N ARG A 100 -16.45 7.60 9.25
CA ARG A 100 -16.60 8.91 8.60
C ARG A 100 -15.30 9.37 7.95
N ALA A 101 -14.19 9.26 8.66
CA ALA A 101 -12.87 9.59 8.14
C ALA A 101 -12.52 8.75 6.90
N VAL A 102 -12.71 7.43 6.96
CA VAL A 102 -12.46 6.55 5.81
C VAL A 102 -13.35 6.92 4.63
N ARG A 103 -14.63 7.23 4.86
CA ARG A 103 -15.58 7.53 3.78
C ARG A 103 -15.23 8.80 3.01
N GLU A 104 -14.63 9.80 3.66
CA GLU A 104 -14.21 11.04 3.02
C GLU A 104 -13.08 10.83 2.02
N VAL A 105 -12.10 9.99 2.38
CA VAL A 105 -10.93 9.70 1.53
C VAL A 105 -11.14 8.50 0.60
N ALA A 106 -12.20 7.71 0.80
CA ALA A 106 -12.46 6.51 0.00
C ALA A 106 -12.60 6.82 -1.49
N ALA A 107 -13.31 7.89 -1.84
CA ALA A 107 -13.50 8.29 -3.25
C ALA A 107 -12.20 8.72 -3.94
N PRO A 108 -11.40 9.67 -3.41
CA PRO A 108 -10.13 10.05 -4.04
C PRO A 108 -9.10 8.91 -4.07
N VAL A 109 -9.01 8.11 -3.00
CA VAL A 109 -8.10 6.94 -2.97
C VAL A 109 -8.49 5.90 -4.02
N ALA A 110 -9.78 5.56 -4.12
CA ALA A 110 -10.24 4.62 -5.14
C ALA A 110 -10.03 5.15 -6.56
N ALA A 111 -10.24 6.45 -6.80
CA ALA A 111 -9.95 7.07 -8.09
C ALA A 111 -8.46 6.99 -8.42
N GLY A 112 -7.57 7.25 -7.47
CA GLY A 112 -6.12 7.11 -7.64
C GLY A 112 -5.70 5.68 -8.00
N ILE A 113 -6.21 4.68 -7.27
CA ILE A 113 -5.97 3.26 -7.56
C ILE A 113 -6.46 2.91 -8.96
N LEU A 114 -7.65 3.39 -9.35
CA LEU A 114 -8.19 3.13 -10.69
C LEU A 114 -7.33 3.73 -11.80
N ILE A 115 -6.81 4.94 -11.59
CA ILE A 115 -5.88 5.60 -12.54
C ILE A 115 -4.60 4.76 -12.68
N ILE A 116 -4.03 4.28 -11.57
CA ILE A 116 -2.86 3.39 -11.59
C ILE A 116 -3.17 2.15 -12.44
N VAL A 117 -4.26 1.44 -12.13
CA VAL A 117 -4.67 0.26 -12.90
C VAL A 117 -4.80 0.57 -14.39
N LEU A 118 -5.45 1.69 -14.76
CA LEU A 118 -5.63 2.11 -16.15
C LEU A 118 -4.31 2.43 -16.86
N VAL A 119 -3.31 2.95 -16.16
CA VAL A 119 -1.98 3.24 -16.73
C VAL A 119 -1.18 1.95 -16.98
N PHE A 120 -1.34 0.94 -16.13
CA PHE A 120 -0.63 -0.34 -16.27
C PHE A 120 -1.36 -1.37 -17.15
N LEU A 121 -2.68 -1.24 -17.33
CA LEU A 121 -3.49 -2.14 -18.16
C LEU A 121 -2.98 -2.32 -19.60
N PRO A 122 -2.54 -1.26 -20.32
CA PRO A 122 -2.00 -1.40 -21.68
C PRO A 122 -0.76 -2.29 -21.76
N LEU A 123 0.03 -2.40 -20.68
CA LEU A 123 1.21 -3.27 -20.66
C LEU A 123 0.85 -4.76 -20.84
N LEU A 124 -0.38 -5.15 -20.48
CA LEU A 124 -0.86 -6.52 -20.68
C LEU A 124 -1.08 -6.87 -22.15
N THR A 125 -1.17 -5.86 -23.02
CA THR A 125 -1.36 -6.04 -24.48
C THR A 125 -0.05 -6.20 -25.24
N LEU A 126 1.10 -5.97 -24.59
CA LEU A 126 2.41 -6.08 -25.23
C LEU A 126 2.71 -7.53 -25.63
N GLN A 127 3.21 -7.70 -26.86
CA GLN A 127 3.59 -9.00 -27.42
C GLN A 127 5.11 -9.14 -27.52
N GLY A 128 5.59 -10.36 -27.73
CA GLY A 128 7.01 -10.63 -27.94
C GLY A 128 7.83 -10.68 -26.65
N LEU A 129 9.10 -10.25 -26.73
CA LEU A 129 10.01 -10.26 -25.59
C LEU A 129 9.60 -9.26 -24.52
N GLU A 130 9.13 -8.07 -24.91
CA GLU A 130 8.69 -7.02 -23.99
C GLU A 130 7.50 -7.47 -23.13
N GLY A 131 6.51 -8.13 -23.73
CA GLY A 131 5.37 -8.68 -22.99
C GLY A 131 5.77 -9.68 -21.89
N LYS A 132 6.77 -10.54 -22.13
CA LYS A 132 7.23 -11.50 -21.12
C LYS A 132 7.85 -10.84 -19.88
N PHE A 133 8.37 -9.62 -20.02
CA PHE A 133 8.97 -8.87 -18.91
C PHE A 133 7.95 -7.97 -18.21
N PHE A 134 7.06 -7.30 -18.95
CA PHE A 134 6.13 -6.32 -18.39
C PHE A 134 4.80 -6.91 -17.90
N VAL A 135 4.32 -8.03 -18.47
CA VAL A 135 3.07 -8.68 -18.03
C VAL A 135 3.14 -9.14 -16.57
N PRO A 136 4.23 -9.81 -16.10
CA PRO A 136 4.33 -10.18 -14.69
C PRO A 136 4.35 -8.98 -13.74
N VAL A 137 4.99 -7.88 -14.15
CA VAL A 137 5.05 -6.63 -13.36
C VAL A 137 3.65 -6.05 -13.21
N ALA A 138 2.92 -5.90 -14.33
CA ALA A 138 1.57 -5.34 -14.35
C ALA A 138 0.56 -6.21 -13.60
N MET A 139 0.72 -7.53 -13.59
CA MET A 139 -0.16 -8.45 -12.85
C MET A 139 0.07 -8.45 -11.33
N THR A 140 1.25 -8.03 -10.86
CA THR A 140 1.57 -7.95 -9.43
C THR A 140 1.19 -6.62 -8.78
N ILE A 141 0.91 -5.60 -9.61
CA ILE A 141 0.38 -4.29 -9.21
C ILE A 141 -1.13 -4.40 -8.99
#